data_AF-A0AAD4N2F7-F1
#
_entry.id   AF-A0AAD4N2F7-F1
#
_cell.length_a   1.000
_cell.length_b   1.000
_cell.length_c   1.000
_cell.angle_alpha   90.00
_cell.angle_beta   90.00
_cell.angle_gamma   90.00
#
_symmetry.space_group_name_H-M   'P 1'
#
loop_
_entity.id
_entity.type
_entity.pdbx_description
1 polymer ?
#
loop_
_entity_poly.entity_id
_entity_poly.type
_entity_poly.pdbx_seq_one_letter_code
_entity_poly.pdbx_strand_id
1 'polypeptide(L)'
;MPKKLSKTETSEQYDVGEHVVYIPIDRSPNSAVGVIDEVLTEETPAQSASPKINEVKIHASEKEPRYLIRNLRTGKSTAYKRYNIMRKATQDEIQAKNSDFSLDEDTSPHAEAPHRGVPIQ
;
A
#
# COMPACT_ATOMS: atom_id res chain seq x y z
N MET A 1 -22.16 -12.76 7.29
CA MET A 1 -21.33 -13.81 6.65
C MET A 1 -20.65 -13.18 5.43
N PRO A 2 -19.31 -13.13 5.34
CA PRO A 2 -18.67 -12.62 4.12
C PRO A 2 -18.95 -13.60 2.97
N LYS A 3 -19.59 -13.10 1.91
CA LYS A 3 -19.84 -13.85 0.68
C LYS A 3 -18.50 -14.27 0.10
N LYS A 4 -18.21 -15.57 0.07
CA LYS A 4 -17.11 -16.12 -0.72
C LYS A 4 -17.43 -15.82 -2.18
N LEU A 5 -16.59 -15.02 -2.84
CA LEU A 5 -16.69 -14.75 -4.27
C LEU A 5 -16.65 -16.07 -5.05
N SER A 6 -17.61 -16.21 -5.96
CA SER A 6 -17.80 -17.36 -6.84
C SER A 6 -16.62 -17.48 -7.83
N LYS A 7 -16.19 -18.70 -8.15
CA LYS A 7 -15.07 -19.01 -9.07
C LYS A 7 -15.13 -18.32 -10.44
N THR A 8 -16.28 -17.80 -10.85
CA THR A 8 -16.51 -17.16 -12.16
C THR A 8 -16.17 -15.66 -12.19
N GLU A 9 -16.15 -14.98 -11.04
CA GLU A 9 -15.69 -13.57 -10.91
C GLU A 9 -14.17 -13.47 -10.65
N THR A 10 -13.48 -14.62 -10.64
CA THR A 10 -12.05 -14.72 -10.30
C THR A 10 -11.14 -14.63 -11.53
N SER A 11 -11.64 -14.14 -12.67
CA SER A 11 -10.85 -13.92 -13.90
C SER A 11 -10.26 -12.51 -14.03
N GLU A 12 -10.63 -11.59 -13.15
CA GLU A 12 -10.00 -10.27 -13.10
C GLU A 12 -8.57 -10.42 -12.60
N GLN A 13 -7.64 -10.55 -13.54
CA GLN A 13 -6.23 -10.33 -13.27
C GLN A 13 -6.02 -8.82 -13.12
N TYR A 14 -5.10 -8.46 -12.24
CA TYR A 14 -4.71 -7.08 -12.06
C TYR A 14 -3.29 -6.87 -12.58
N ASP A 15 -3.06 -5.70 -13.15
CA ASP A 15 -1.78 -5.35 -13.72
C ASP A 15 -0.89 -4.59 -12.72
N VAL A 16 0.42 -4.60 -12.99
CA VAL A 16 1.38 -3.79 -12.25
C VAL A 16 1.04 -2.30 -12.42
N GLY A 17 1.07 -1.55 -11.32
CA GLY A 17 0.68 -0.14 -11.26
C GLY A 17 -0.80 0.09 -10.94
N GLU A 18 -1.64 -0.96 -10.93
CA GLU A 18 -3.04 -0.80 -10.57
C GLU A 18 -3.22 -0.58 -9.07
N HIS A 19 -4.16 0.30 -8.74
CA HIS A 19 -4.56 0.58 -7.37
C HIS A 19 -5.76 -0.29 -7.00
N VAL A 20 -5.65 -0.96 -5.85
CA VAL A 20 -6.64 -1.95 -5.42
C VAL A 20 -7.00 -1.80 -3.95
N VAL A 21 -8.24 -2.17 -3.65
CA VAL A 21 -8.74 -2.32 -2.28
C VAL A 21 -8.60 -3.78 -1.89
N TYR A 22 -7.91 -4.05 -0.79
CA TYR A 22 -7.63 -5.41 -0.33
C TYR A 22 -7.83 -5.56 1.18
N ILE A 23 -8.00 -6.80 1.64
CA ILE A 23 -8.09 -7.13 3.07
C ILE A 23 -6.72 -7.61 3.54
N PRO A 24 -6.02 -6.85 4.41
CA PRO A 24 -4.75 -7.27 4.98
C PRO A 24 -4.93 -8.52 5.86
N ILE A 25 -3.88 -9.33 5.97
CA ILE A 25 -3.87 -10.56 6.79
C ILE A 25 -3.59 -10.23 8.27
N ASP A 26 -3.28 -8.97 8.58
CA ASP A 26 -3.15 -8.48 9.95
C ASP A 26 -4.46 -8.60 10.73
N ARG A 27 -4.42 -8.43 12.06
CA ARG A 27 -5.60 -8.48 12.94
C ARG A 27 -6.64 -7.38 12.70
N SER A 28 -6.52 -6.59 11.64
CA SER A 28 -7.47 -5.52 11.32
C SER A 28 -8.54 -6.03 10.34
N PRO A 29 -9.83 -5.95 10.68
CA PRO A 29 -10.92 -6.30 9.76
C PRO A 29 -11.13 -5.25 8.66
N ASN A 30 -10.36 -4.15 8.66
CA ASN A 30 -10.56 -3.04 7.75
C ASN A 30 -9.83 -3.28 6.43
N SER A 31 -10.49 -2.92 5.32
CA SER A 31 -9.86 -2.88 4.01
C SER A 31 -8.77 -1.80 3.96
N ALA A 32 -7.75 -2.06 3.15
CA ALA A 32 -6.65 -1.16 2.87
C ALA A 32 -6.59 -0.86 1.36
N VAL A 33 -6.02 0.29 1.03
CA VAL A 33 -5.72 0.67 -0.36
C VAL A 33 -4.23 0.46 -0.59
N GLY A 34 -3.89 -0.16 -1.71
CA GLY A 34 -2.51 -0.38 -2.13
C GLY A 34 -2.35 -0.33 -3.63
N VAL A 35 -1.11 -0.31 -4.07
CA VAL A 35 -0.72 -0.39 -5.48
C VAL A 35 -0.02 -1.72 -5.75
N ILE A 36 -0.29 -2.34 -6.89
CA ILE A 36 0.38 -3.58 -7.29
C ILE A 36 1.76 -3.21 -7.82
N ASP A 37 2.80 -3.58 -7.10
CA ASP A 37 4.19 -3.38 -7.53
C ASP A 37 4.63 -4.52 -8.47
N GLU A 38 4.15 -5.75 -8.25
CA GLU A 38 4.57 -6.93 -9.02
C GLU A 38 3.51 -8.04 -9.01
N VAL A 39 3.44 -8.82 -10.08
CA VAL A 39 2.64 -10.05 -10.16
C VAL A 39 3.58 -11.24 -10.22
N LEU A 40 3.60 -12.02 -9.14
CA LEU A 40 4.42 -13.21 -9.01
C LEU A 40 3.64 -14.42 -9.52
N THR A 41 4.13 -15.03 -10.58
CA THR A 41 3.60 -16.27 -11.16
C THR A 41 4.50 -17.47 -10.89
N GLU A 42 5.66 -17.25 -10.25
CA GLU A 42 6.66 -18.27 -9.93
C GLU A 42 7.07 -18.20 -8.45
N GLU A 43 7.58 -19.31 -7.92
CA GLU A 43 8.05 -19.37 -6.54
C GLU A 43 9.25 -18.42 -6.34
N THR A 44 9.04 -17.39 -5.53
CA THR A 44 10.05 -16.34 -5.31
C THR A 44 10.36 -16.22 -3.81
N PRO A 45 11.63 -16.05 -3.40
CA PRO A 45 11.96 -15.77 -2.00
C PRO A 45 11.33 -14.43 -1.56
N ALA A 46 10.65 -14.39 -0.41
CA ALA A 46 10.01 -13.18 0.11
C ALA A 46 11.01 -12.08 0.54
N GLN A 47 12.32 -12.34 0.44
CA GLN A 47 13.36 -11.37 0.72
C GLN A 47 13.25 -10.14 -0.21
N SER A 48 12.76 -10.32 -1.44
CA SER A 48 12.46 -9.21 -2.37
C SER A 48 11.25 -8.37 -1.93
N ALA A 49 10.35 -8.92 -1.11
CA ALA A 49 9.11 -8.27 -0.68
C ALA A 49 9.20 -7.64 0.73
N SER A 50 10.10 -8.13 1.60
CA SER A 50 10.30 -7.60 2.95
C SER A 50 11.65 -8.05 3.55
N PRO A 51 12.60 -7.13 3.84
CA PRO A 51 13.96 -7.46 4.27
C PRO A 51 14.08 -8.05 5.68
N LYS A 52 12.97 -8.26 6.40
CA LYS A 52 12.96 -8.73 7.79
C LYS A 52 12.64 -10.21 7.99
N ILE A 53 12.36 -10.98 6.93
CA ILE A 53 11.95 -12.38 7.07
C ILE A 53 12.80 -13.27 6.14
N ASN A 54 13.89 -13.81 6.69
CA ASN A 54 14.91 -14.54 5.92
C ASN A 54 14.47 -15.90 5.34
N GLU A 55 13.24 -16.38 5.58
CA GLU A 55 12.86 -17.75 5.19
C GLU A 55 11.42 -17.94 4.69
N VAL A 56 10.69 -16.86 4.35
CA VAL A 56 9.35 -17.04 3.75
C VAL A 56 9.49 -17.22 2.24
N LYS A 57 9.09 -18.39 1.72
CA LYS A 57 8.91 -18.60 0.28
C LYS A 57 7.52 -18.15 -0.13
N ILE A 58 7.43 -17.37 -1.20
CA ILE A 58 6.14 -17.01 -1.80
C ILE A 58 5.76 -18.13 -2.76
N HIS A 59 4.83 -18.99 -2.33
CA HIS A 59 4.24 -19.99 -3.20
C HIS A 59 3.26 -19.33 -4.17
N ALA A 60 3.74 -19.08 -5.38
CA ALA A 60 2.98 -18.58 -6.52
C ALA A 60 3.10 -19.56 -7.69
N SER A 61 2.08 -19.61 -8.53
CA SER A 61 2.07 -20.39 -9.78
C SER A 61 1.23 -19.65 -10.82
N GLU A 62 1.35 -19.99 -12.11
CA GLU A 62 0.50 -19.40 -13.17
C GLU A 62 -1.01 -19.57 -12.89
N LYS A 63 -1.41 -20.66 -12.22
CA LYS A 63 -2.80 -20.94 -11.85
C LYS A 63 -3.23 -20.20 -10.59
N GLU A 64 -2.29 -19.86 -9.72
CA GLU A 64 -2.52 -19.16 -8.46
C GLU A 64 -1.45 -18.06 -8.28
N PRO A 65 -1.55 -16.96 -9.04
CA PRO A 65 -0.59 -15.86 -8.95
C PRO A 65 -0.71 -15.16 -7.59
N ARG A 66 0.40 -14.56 -7.16
CA ARG A 66 0.47 -13.69 -5.98
C ARG A 66 0.71 -12.27 -6.43
N TYR A 67 -0.04 -11.34 -5.87
CA TYR A 67 0.08 -9.92 -6.18
C TYR A 67 0.86 -9.26 -5.06
N LEU A 68 2.03 -8.70 -5.38
CA LEU A 68 2.80 -7.90 -4.46
C LEU A 68 2.17 -6.51 -4.37
N ILE A 69 1.46 -6.26 -3.28
CA ILE A 69 0.74 -5.00 -3.06
C ILE A 69 1.49 -4.15 -2.06
N ARG A 70 1.83 -2.93 -2.46
CA ARG A 70 2.38 -1.89 -1.59
C ARG A 70 1.25 -1.09 -0.95
N ASN A 71 1.17 -1.13 0.36
CA ASN A 71 0.18 -0.40 1.12
C ASN A 71 0.47 1.11 1.04
N LEU A 72 -0.49 1.91 0.57
CA LEU A 72 -0.28 3.35 0.42
C LEU A 72 -0.11 4.08 1.76
N ARG A 73 -0.65 3.54 2.87
CA ARG A 73 -0.55 4.14 4.20
C ARG A 73 0.79 3.85 4.88
N THR A 74 1.33 2.65 4.70
CA THR A 74 2.54 2.22 5.43
C THR A 74 3.79 2.13 4.56
N GLY A 75 3.64 2.19 3.23
CA GLY A 75 4.72 2.01 2.26
C GLY A 75 5.27 0.58 2.19
N LYS A 76 4.68 -0.38 2.91
CA LYS A 76 5.16 -1.77 2.95
C LYS A 76 4.52 -2.59 1.84
N SER A 77 5.35 -3.38 1.15
CA SER A 77 4.91 -4.32 0.12
C SER A 77 4.69 -5.72 0.73
N THR A 78 3.62 -6.39 0.33
CA THR A 78 3.28 -7.74 0.81
C THR A 78 2.56 -8.52 -0.28
N ALA A 79 2.89 -9.81 -0.41
CA ALA A 79 2.28 -10.68 -1.42
C ALA A 79 0.92 -11.22 -0.95
N TYR A 80 -0.14 -10.88 -1.66
CA TYR A 80 -1.51 -11.32 -1.40
C TYR A 80 -2.01 -12.26 -2.48
N LYS A 81 -2.99 -13.10 -2.13
CA LYS A 81 -3.72 -13.90 -3.12
C LYS A 81 -4.81 -13.07 -3.77
N ARG A 82 -5.25 -13.46 -4.97
CA ARG A 82 -6.34 -12.77 -5.69
C ARG A 82 -7.59 -12.53 -4.82
N TYR A 83 -7.98 -13.51 -4.01
CA TYR A 83 -9.18 -13.43 -3.17
C TYR A 83 -9.08 -12.40 -2.02
N ASN A 84 -7.87 -11.95 -1.67
CA ASN A 84 -7.69 -10.86 -0.72
C ASN A 84 -8.00 -9.51 -1.34
N ILE A 85 -7.97 -9.42 -2.68
CA ILE A 85 -8.24 -8.20 -3.43
C ILE A 85 -9.75 -8.13 -3.70
N MET A 86 -10.39 -7.09 -3.21
CA MET A 86 -11.84 -6.92 -3.30
C MET A 86 -12.23 -6.33 -4.65
N ARG A 87 -11.56 -5.24 -5.07
CA ARG A 87 -11.83 -4.49 -6.29
C ARG A 87 -10.70 -3.51 -6.61
N LYS A 88 -10.75 -2.89 -7.79
CA LYS A 88 -9.95 -1.68 -8.10
C LYS A 88 -10.36 -0.52 -7.17
N ALA A 89 -9.37 0.24 -6.73
CA ALA A 89 -9.58 1.45 -5.93
C ALA A 89 -10.01 2.60 -6.85
N THR A 90 -10.89 3.47 -6.37
CA THR A 90 -11.26 4.69 -7.08
C THR A 90 -10.24 5.79 -6.84
N GLN A 91 -10.22 6.80 -7.72
CA GLN A 91 -9.31 7.94 -7.59
C GLN A 91 -9.49 8.67 -6.24
N ASP A 92 -10.74 8.81 -5.77
CA ASP A 92 -11.03 9.41 -4.46
C ASP A 92 -10.39 8.63 -3.30
N GLU A 93 -10.42 7.28 -3.35
CA GLU A 93 -9.83 6.44 -2.31
C GLU A 93 -8.31 6.53 -2.29
N ILE A 94 -7.70 6.61 -3.48
CA ILE A 94 -6.25 6.79 -3.64
C ILE A 94 -5.84 8.16 -3.08
N GLN A 95 -6.58 9.21 -3.43
CA GLN A 95 -6.29 10.57 -2.98
C GLN A 95 -6.47 10.71 -1.46
N ALA A 96 -7.57 10.19 -0.90
CA ALA A 96 -7.83 10.22 0.54
C ALA A 96 -6.73 9.54 1.37
N LYS A 97 -6.02 8.55 0.83
CA LYS A 97 -4.90 7.90 1.51
C LYS A 97 -3.56 8.59 1.31
N ASN A 98 -3.36 9.31 0.21
CA ASN A 98 -2.17 10.13 0.00
C ASN A 98 -2.25 11.46 0.79
N SER A 99 -3.45 12.03 0.97
CA SER A 99 -3.65 13.29 1.69
C SER A 99 -3.48 13.20 3.21
N ASP A 100 -3.54 11.99 3.80
CA ASP A 100 -3.23 11.78 5.24
C ASP A 100 -1.72 11.98 5.54
N PHE A 101 -0.89 12.07 4.50
CA PHE A 101 0.53 12.45 4.56
C PHE A 101 0.77 13.82 3.89
N SER A 102 -0.23 14.71 3.82
CA SER A 102 0.10 16.12 3.78
C SER A 102 0.47 16.52 5.19
N LEU A 103 1.78 16.51 5.49
CA LEU A 103 2.31 17.48 6.45
C LEU A 103 1.69 18.80 6.01
N ASP A 104 0.85 19.38 6.84
CA ASP A 104 0.55 20.79 6.74
C ASP A 104 1.94 21.45 6.57
N GLU A 105 2.25 21.90 5.36
CA GLU A 105 3.35 22.82 5.16
C GLU A 105 2.96 24.01 6.01
N ASP A 106 3.51 24.01 7.22
CA ASP A 106 3.59 25.12 8.14
C ASP A 106 4.35 26.23 7.41
N THR A 107 3.66 26.82 6.45
CA THR A 107 3.94 28.14 5.90
C THR A 107 3.39 29.15 6.91
N SER A 108 3.73 28.98 8.18
CA SER A 108 3.90 30.12 9.05
C SER A 108 4.99 30.97 8.42
N PRO A 109 4.71 32.19 7.93
CA PRO A 109 5.79 33.12 7.68
C PRO A 109 6.45 33.35 9.04
N HIS A 110 7.65 32.80 9.24
CA HIS A 110 8.51 33.20 10.34
C HIS A 110 8.82 34.68 10.10
N ALA A 111 7.97 35.55 10.65
CA ALA A 111 8.20 36.97 10.70
C ALA A 111 9.41 37.16 11.62
N GLU A 112 10.60 37.17 11.01
CA GLU A 112 11.84 37.52 11.65
C GLU A 112 11.67 38.90 12.28
N ALA A 113 11.66 38.97 13.61
CA ALA A 113 11.57 40.24 14.32
C ALA A 113 12.84 41.04 14.03
N PRO A 114 12.76 42.33 13.66
CA PRO A 114 13.96 43.12 13.40
C PRO A 114 14.79 43.20 14.69
N HIS A 115 16.03 42.69 14.61
CA HIS A 115 17.00 42.74 15.69
C HIS A 115 17.16 44.19 16.18
N ARG A 116 16.61 44.47 17.37
CA ARG A 116 16.80 45.74 18.05
C ARG A 116 18.21 45.73 18.65
N GLY A 117 19.13 46.40 17.95
CA GLY A 117 20.53 46.56 18.38
C GLY A 117 20.61 47.05 19.82
N VAL A 118 21.36 46.33 20.63
CA VAL A 118 21.71 46.73 21.99
C VAL A 118 22.81 47.78 21.87
N PRO A 119 22.66 49.01 22.39
CA PRO A 119 23.77 49.93 22.47
C PRO A 119 24.72 49.47 23.58
N ILE A 120 25.95 49.14 23.20
CA ILE A 120 27.08 49.05 24.12
C ILE A 120 27.43 50.48 24.59
N GLN A 121 27.36 50.71 25.90
CA GLN A 121 27.94 51.87 26.59
C GLN A 121 29.25 51.45 27.26
#